data_AF-A0A7Y0PX82-F1
#
_entry.id   AF-A0A7Y0PX82-F1
#
_cell.length_a   1.000
_cell.length_b   1.000
_cell.length_c   1.000
_cell.angle_alpha   90.00
_cell.angle_beta   90.00
_cell.angle_gamma   90.00
#
_symmetry.space_group_name_H-M   'P 1'
#
loop_
_entity.id
_entity.type
_entity.pdbx_description
1 polymer ?
#
loop_
_entity_poly.entity_id
_entity_poly.type
_entity_poly.pdbx_seq_one_letter_code
_entity_poly.pdbx_strand_id
1 'polypeptide(L)'
;MVTEPSQVFNLNGANYDSNKLSTEGQKIMLLLKESQNELGRIENQKALFQAAQQQLISQLKPLLPPPISSQPADAVGIFGSASDQIPTTPVDKPDEEPAPFPDNIPADIRANGQ
;
A
#
# COMPACT_ATOMS: atom_id res chain seq x y z
N MET A 1 -18.96 -34.30 -21.87
CA MET A 1 -18.59 -33.96 -20.48
C MET A 1 -17.14 -33.55 -20.50
N VAL A 2 -16.83 -32.29 -20.20
CA VAL A 2 -15.44 -31.83 -20.11
C VAL A 2 -14.97 -32.24 -18.72
N THR A 3 -14.14 -33.28 -18.66
CA THR A 3 -13.47 -33.67 -17.42
C THR A 3 -12.50 -32.55 -17.08
N GLU A 4 -12.79 -31.77 -16.04
CA GLU A 4 -11.80 -30.84 -15.52
C GLU A 4 -10.55 -31.65 -15.12
N PRO A 5 -9.34 -31.15 -15.43
CA PRO A 5 -8.13 -31.84 -15.04
C PRO A 5 -8.14 -31.98 -13.51
N SER A 6 -8.07 -33.22 -13.02
CA SER A 6 -7.89 -33.49 -11.59
C SER A 6 -6.71 -32.66 -11.09
N GLN A 7 -7.02 -31.70 -10.20
CA GLN A 7 -6.02 -30.83 -9.63
C GLN A 7 -5.33 -31.56 -8.49
N VAL A 8 -4.23 -32.22 -8.81
CA VAL A 8 -3.34 -32.80 -7.80
C VAL A 8 -2.52 -31.67 -7.16
N PHE A 9 -2.50 -31.58 -5.84
CA PHE A 9 -1.66 -30.64 -5.10
C PHE A 9 -0.74 -31.38 -4.13
N ASN A 10 0.45 -30.82 -3.89
CA ASN A 10 1.39 -31.37 -2.94
C ASN A 10 1.29 -30.64 -1.60
N LEU A 11 1.19 -31.38 -0.50
CA LEU A 11 1.27 -30.84 0.85
C LEU A 11 2.27 -31.68 1.64
N ASN A 12 3.34 -31.05 2.13
CA ASN A 12 4.41 -31.69 2.90
C ASN A 12 5.01 -32.95 2.23
N GLY A 13 5.17 -32.92 0.90
CA GLY A 13 5.74 -34.03 0.12
C GLY A 13 4.73 -35.09 -0.32
N ALA A 14 3.48 -35.05 0.16
CA ALA A 14 2.42 -35.97 -0.27
C ALA A 14 1.51 -35.32 -1.32
N ASN A 15 1.07 -36.11 -2.30
CA ASN A 15 0.16 -35.67 -3.36
C ASN A 15 -1.29 -35.97 -2.99
N TYR A 16 -2.16 -34.98 -3.14
CA TYR A 16 -3.57 -35.03 -2.82
C TYR A 16 -4.39 -34.70 -4.06
N ASP A 17 -5.47 -35.45 -4.29
CA ASP A 17 -6.45 -35.16 -5.33
C ASP A 17 -7.49 -34.19 -4.79
N SER A 18 -7.52 -32.97 -5.32
CA SER A 18 -8.45 -31.92 -4.86
C SER A 18 -9.92 -32.32 -5.01
N ASN A 19 -10.25 -33.21 -5.96
CA ASN A 19 -11.61 -33.70 -6.18
C ASN A 19 -12.13 -34.56 -5.02
N LYS A 20 -11.21 -35.10 -4.20
CA LYS A 20 -11.55 -35.91 -3.03
C LYS A 20 -11.74 -35.08 -1.76
N LEU A 21 -11.52 -33.77 -1.83
CA LEU A 21 -11.78 -32.87 -0.71
C LEU A 21 -13.30 -32.74 -0.48
N SER A 22 -13.67 -32.49 0.77
CA SER A 22 -15.03 -32.06 1.10
C SER A 22 -15.37 -30.75 0.40
N THR A 23 -16.66 -30.40 0.35
CA THR A 23 -17.11 -29.12 -0.20
C THR A 23 -16.36 -27.93 0.40
N GLU A 24 -16.09 -27.95 1.70
CA GLU A 24 -15.35 -26.88 2.36
C GLU A 24 -13.87 -26.87 1.94
N GLY A 25 -13.24 -28.05 1.82
CA GLY A 25 -11.87 -28.14 1.29
C GLY A 25 -11.75 -27.63 -0.15
N GLN A 26 -12.75 -27.88 -1.00
CA GLN A 26 -12.79 -27.36 -2.36
C GLN A 26 -12.90 -25.83 -2.39
N LYS A 27 -13.72 -25.21 -1.52
CA LYS A 27 -13.78 -23.75 -1.38
C LYS A 27 -12.43 -23.15 -0.96
N ILE A 28 -11.76 -23.77 0.01
CA ILE A 28 -10.44 -23.33 0.46
C ILE A 28 -9.43 -23.38 -0.71
N MET A 29 -9.46 -24.44 -1.52
CA MET A 29 -8.61 -24.56 -2.70
C MET A 29 -8.90 -23.49 -3.75
N LEU A 30 -10.17 -23.12 -3.95
CA LEU A 30 -10.55 -22.01 -4.83
C LEU A 30 -10.00 -20.67 -4.31
N LEU A 31 -10.19 -20.37 -3.02
CA LEU A 31 -9.65 -19.16 -2.39
C LEU A 31 -8.13 -19.10 -2.48
N LEU A 32 -7.45 -20.24 -2.32
CA LEU A 32 -6.00 -20.32 -2.47
C LEU A 32 -5.57 -19.97 -3.91
N LYS A 33 -6.27 -20.53 -4.91
CA LYS A 33 -6.01 -20.24 -6.33
C LYS A 33 -6.24 -18.76 -6.64
N GLU A 34 -7.31 -18.17 -6.15
CA GLU A 34 -7.60 -16.74 -6.30
C GLU A 34 -6.50 -15.88 -5.66
N SER A 35 -6.07 -16.23 -4.45
CA SER A 35 -4.99 -15.54 -3.75
C SER A 35 -3.67 -15.60 -4.50
N GLN A 36 -3.34 -16.76 -5.10
CA GLN A 36 -2.14 -16.91 -5.94
C GLN A 36 -2.20 -16.04 -7.20
N ASN A 37 -3.36 -15.95 -7.84
CA ASN A 37 -3.56 -15.07 -9.00
C ASN A 37 -3.39 -13.60 -8.63
N GLU A 38 -3.93 -13.18 -7.48
CA GLU A 38 -3.82 -11.80 -7.02
C GLU A 38 -2.38 -11.44 -6.62
N LEU A 39 -1.65 -12.37 -5.98
CA LEU A 39 -0.22 -12.21 -5.73
C LEU A 39 0.54 -11.95 -7.04
N GLY A 40 0.29 -12.75 -8.08
CA GLY A 40 0.94 -12.55 -9.39
C GLY A 40 0.63 -11.19 -10.03
N ARG A 41 -0.58 -10.65 -9.83
CA ARG A 41 -0.94 -9.30 -10.28
C ARG A 41 -0.15 -8.21 -9.55
N ILE A 42 -0.05 -8.32 -8.22
CA ILE A 42 0.70 -7.38 -7.38
C ILE A 42 2.20 -7.42 -7.74
N GLU A 43 2.76 -8.60 -7.95
CA GLU A 43 4.16 -8.76 -8.37
C GLU A 43 4.43 -8.11 -9.74
N ASN A 44 3.51 -8.24 -10.68
CA ASN A 44 3.60 -7.56 -11.98
C ASN A 44 3.55 -6.03 -11.81
N GLN A 45 2.58 -5.51 -11.04
CA GLN A 45 2.49 -4.08 -10.75
C GLN A 45 3.77 -3.52 -10.10
N LYS A 46 4.36 -4.29 -9.16
CA LYS A 46 5.65 -3.95 -8.56
C LYS A 46 6.76 -3.85 -9.61
N ALA A 47 6.83 -4.79 -10.54
CA ALA A 47 7.83 -4.75 -11.61
C ALA A 47 7.65 -3.52 -12.52
N LEU A 48 6.40 -3.18 -12.89
CA LEU A 48 6.09 -1.99 -13.67
C LEU A 48 6.47 -0.70 -12.94
N PHE A 49 6.17 -0.62 -11.64
CA PHE A 49 6.56 0.52 -10.81
C PHE A 49 8.08 0.71 -10.76
N GLN A 50 8.83 -0.38 -10.59
CA GLN A 50 10.29 -0.34 -10.60
C GLN A 50 10.85 0.14 -11.95
N ALA A 51 10.28 -0.34 -13.06
CA ALA A 51 10.67 0.12 -14.40
C ALA A 51 10.38 1.62 -14.60
N ALA A 52 9.20 2.09 -14.18
CA ALA A 52 8.85 3.51 -14.24
C ALA A 52 9.80 4.37 -13.38
N GLN A 53 10.16 3.90 -12.18
CA GLN A 53 11.13 4.58 -11.33
C GLN A 53 12.52 4.68 -12.00
N GLN A 54 13.01 3.59 -12.59
CA GLN A 54 14.30 3.59 -13.30
C GLN A 54 14.28 4.55 -14.50
N GLN A 55 13.18 4.58 -15.25
CA GLN A 55 12.99 5.51 -16.35
C GLN A 55 13.00 6.97 -15.85
N LEU A 56 12.27 7.28 -14.78
CA LEU A 56 12.25 8.62 -14.19
C LEU A 56 13.66 9.04 -13.74
N ILE A 57 14.38 8.18 -13.02
CA ILE A 57 15.77 8.46 -12.59
C ILE A 57 16.66 8.75 -13.80
N SER A 58 16.52 7.97 -14.87
CA SER A 58 17.29 8.15 -16.11
C SER A 58 16.99 9.49 -16.79
N GLN A 59 15.73 9.93 -16.78
CA GLN A 59 15.30 11.23 -17.31
C GLN A 59 15.75 12.41 -16.44
N LEU A 60 15.77 12.24 -15.11
CA LEU A 60 16.20 13.27 -14.18
C LEU A 60 17.71 13.47 -14.19
N LYS A 61 18.50 12.38 -14.30
CA LYS A 61 19.97 12.42 -14.25
C LYS A 61 20.63 13.51 -15.10
N PRO A 62 20.29 13.73 -16.39
CA PRO A 62 20.89 14.80 -17.19
C PRO A 62 20.46 16.22 -16.78
N LEU A 63 19.37 16.35 -16.02
CA LEU A 63 18.85 17.63 -15.54
C LEU A 63 19.40 18.01 -14.16
N LEU A 64 20.06 17.07 -13.47
CA LEU A 64 20.63 17.32 -12.16
C LEU A 64 21.87 18.21 -12.29
N PRO A 65 22.06 19.20 -11.40
CA PRO A 65 23.32 19.90 -11.28
C PRO A 65 24.45 18.91 -10.94
N PRO A 66 25.71 19.25 -11.22
CA PRO A 66 26.84 18.41 -10.85
C PRO A 66 26.77 18.08 -9.35
N PRO A 67 27.07 16.83 -8.95
CA PRO A 67 27.03 16.44 -7.55
C PRO A 67 27.99 17.33 -6.75
N ILE A 68 27.52 17.84 -5.62
CA ILE A 68 28.30 18.71 -4.75
C ILE A 68 29.41 17.85 -4.14
N SER A 69 30.62 17.90 -4.72
CA SER A 69 31.82 17.30 -4.15
C SER A 69 32.37 18.20 -3.04
N SER A 70 31.67 18.31 -1.92
CA SER A 70 32.24 18.88 -0.69
C SER A 70 31.44 18.41 0.50
N GLN A 71 31.92 17.39 1.20
CA GLN A 71 31.56 17.19 2.59
C GLN A 71 32.72 17.76 3.41
N PRO A 72 32.63 18.99 3.97
CA PRO A 72 33.50 19.33 5.08
C PRO A 72 33.15 18.38 6.23
N ALA A 73 34.18 17.84 6.88
CA ALA A 73 34.12 16.80 7.90
C ALA A 73 33.45 17.21 9.24
N ASP A 74 32.48 18.12 9.21
CA ASP A 74 31.77 18.63 10.39
C ASP A 74 30.23 18.55 10.22
N ALA A 75 29.73 17.43 9.69
CA ALA A 75 28.30 17.11 9.65
C ALA A 75 27.76 16.69 11.04
N VAL A 76 28.16 17.38 12.11
CA VAL A 76 27.54 17.32 13.44
C VAL A 76 26.76 18.61 13.75
N GLY A 77 26.73 19.59 12.82
CA GLY A 77 26.14 20.92 13.08
C GLY A 77 24.91 21.35 12.27
N ILE A 78 24.36 20.55 11.34
CA ILE A 78 23.23 20.99 10.47
C ILE A 78 21.87 20.44 10.94
N PHE A 79 21.67 20.42 12.25
CA PHE A 79 20.35 20.55 12.87
C PHE A 79 20.41 21.74 13.83
N GLY A 80 20.60 22.95 13.30
CA GLY A 80 20.67 24.15 14.11
C GLY A 80 20.82 25.39 13.26
N SER A 81 19.69 26.05 12.97
CA SER A 81 19.53 27.48 12.60
C SER A 81 18.15 27.79 11.98
N ALA A 82 17.29 26.79 11.74
CA ALA A 82 15.93 27.05 11.24
C ALA A 82 14.91 27.36 12.37
N SER A 83 15.32 27.36 13.64
CA SER A 83 14.41 27.60 14.77
C SER A 83 14.35 29.05 15.26
N ASP A 84 15.26 29.94 14.86
CA ASP A 84 15.34 31.30 15.42
C ASP A 84 14.70 32.39 14.53
N GLN A 85 14.04 32.03 13.43
CA GLN A 85 13.31 32.98 12.56
C GLN A 85 11.92 32.48 12.13
N ILE A 86 11.20 31.81 13.01
CA ILE A 86 9.74 31.73 12.85
C ILE A 86 9.17 33.00 13.47
N PRO A 87 8.49 33.89 12.71
CA PRO A 87 7.73 34.97 13.31
C PRO A 87 6.68 34.35 14.22
N THR A 88 6.84 34.47 15.55
CA THR A 88 5.80 34.06 16.49
C THR A 88 4.72 35.13 16.46
N THR A 89 3.76 35.02 15.55
CA THR A 89 2.44 35.64 15.79
C THR A 89 1.88 35.01 17.06
N PRO A 90 1.43 35.79 18.07
CA PRO A 90 0.72 35.23 19.20
C PRO A 90 -0.51 34.51 18.64
N VAL A 91 -0.56 33.19 18.79
CA VAL A 91 -1.80 32.44 18.59
C VAL A 91 -2.61 32.70 19.85
N ASP A 92 -3.48 33.70 19.81
CA ASP A 92 -4.61 33.73 20.74
C ASP A 92 -5.35 32.41 20.59
N LYS A 93 -5.52 31.70 21.72
CA LYS A 93 -6.36 30.50 21.73
C LYS A 93 -7.76 30.92 21.29
N PRO A 94 -8.39 30.20 20.35
CA PRO A 94 -9.83 30.34 20.17
C PRO A 94 -10.51 29.84 21.46
N ASP A 95 -11.29 30.70 22.11
CA ASP A 95 -12.05 30.39 23.34
C ASP A 95 -13.30 29.52 23.08
N GLU A 96 -13.55 29.09 21.84
CA GLU A 96 -14.73 28.31 21.49
C GLU A 96 -14.37 26.87 21.14
N GLU A 97 -14.93 25.93 21.91
CA GLU A 97 -14.96 24.52 21.59
C GLU A 97 -15.60 24.31 20.21
N PRO A 98 -14.96 23.57 19.29
CA PRO A 98 -15.50 23.41 17.95
C PRO A 98 -16.87 22.74 17.98
N ALA A 99 -17.84 23.33 17.28
CA ALA A 99 -19.20 22.80 17.20
C ALA A 99 -19.18 21.33 16.72
N PRO A 100 -20.04 20.47 17.28
CA PRO A 100 -20.12 19.08 16.85
C PRO A 100 -20.47 18.99 15.36
N PHE A 101 -19.89 17.99 14.70
CA PHE A 101 -20.11 17.75 13.27
C PHE A 101 -21.61 17.55 12.98
N PRO A 102 -22.15 18.18 11.91
CA PRO A 102 -23.53 17.98 11.51
C PRO A 102 -23.72 16.54 11.01
N ASP A 103 -24.75 15.89 11.52
CA ASP A 103 -25.07 14.50 11.23
C ASP A 103 -25.76 14.39 9.84
N ASN A 104 -24.94 14.45 8.79
CA ASN A 104 -25.36 14.43 7.37
C ASN A 104 -25.71 13.02 6.86
N ILE A 105 -26.26 12.16 7.71
CA ILE A 105 -26.72 10.83 7.28
C ILE A 105 -28.05 11.01 6.52
N PRO A 106 -28.13 10.65 5.22
CA PRO A 106 -29.38 10.69 4.46
C PRO A 106 -30.46 9.85 5.14
N ALA A 107 -31.70 10.34 5.18
CA ALA A 107 -32.82 9.70 5.88
C ALA A 107 -33.04 8.23 5.43
N ASP A 108 -32.73 7.95 4.17
CA ASP A 108 -32.86 6.64 3.53
C ASP A 108 -31.92 5.58 4.15
N ILE A 109 -30.82 6.00 4.77
CA ILE A 109 -29.87 5.12 5.48
C ILE A 109 -30.36 4.83 6.91
N ARG A 110 -31.08 5.76 7.53
CA ARG A 110 -31.61 5.58 8.90
C ARG A 110 -32.77 4.57 8.97
N ALA A 111 -33.48 4.33 7.86
CA ALA A 111 -34.67 3.48 7.82
C ALA A 111 -34.42 1.98 7.55
N ASN A 112 -33.22 1.58 7.12
CA ASN A 112 -32.89 0.17 6.82
C ASN A 112 -32.16 -0.56 7.96
N GLY A 113 -32.21 -0.02 9.17
CA GLY A 113 -31.58 -0.56 10.38
C GLY A 113 -32.53 -1.14 11.42
N GLN A 114 -33.76 -1.53 11.05
CA GLN A 114 -34.67 -2.32 11.89
C GLN A 114 -35.18 -3.55 11.14
#